data_AF-A0A0E1X3P7-F1
#
_entry.id   AF-A0A0E1X3P7-F1
#
_cell.length_a   1.000
_cell.length_b   1.000
_cell.length_c   1.000
_cell.angle_alpha   90.00
_cell.angle_beta   90.00
_cell.angle_gamma   90.00
#
_symmetry.space_group_name_H-M   'P 1'
#
loop_
_entity.id
_entity.type
_entity.pdbx_description
1 polymer ?
#
loop_
_entity_poly.entity_id
_entity_poly.type
_entity_poly.pdbx_seq_one_letter_code
_entity_poly.pdbx_strand_id
1 'polypeptide(L)'
;MTDGRETLDMEGLLRFYAEAGVDVPLCETPIDRFAAATHPAPAQSRMQAAAQQPESNPAQAREERARTVAVPSPSSKPVQAAMDLPDNAQIALAREAASQAETLEELREKLAAFDGCNLKFTAKNLCFADGDPSSDIMFIGEAPGRDEDMEGLPFVGKSGQLLNRMIEAIGLKREEVYIANTIPWRPPGNRAPTPLETELCRPFIERQIELAAPKVLVALGGPAGKALTGAAEGILRLRGNWKIHRTPTGMEIPVMPTLHPAYLLRTPAQKRFAWRDFLAVKLKLAELRG
;
A
#
# COMPACT_ATOMS: atom_id res chain seq x y z
N MET A 1 -2.79 -9.40 -51.73
CA MET A 1 -3.26 -10.47 -50.82
C MET A 1 -2.06 -11.34 -50.51
N THR A 2 -1.38 -11.06 -49.41
CA THR A 2 -0.24 -11.84 -48.91
C THR A 2 -0.60 -12.25 -47.49
N ASP A 3 -0.73 -13.56 -47.30
CA ASP A 3 -1.14 -14.26 -46.08
C ASP A 3 -0.08 -14.06 -44.99
N GLY A 4 -0.30 -13.05 -44.14
CA GLY A 4 0.56 -12.70 -43.01
C GLY A 4 0.22 -13.51 -41.77
N ARG A 5 0.30 -14.84 -41.84
CA ARG A 5 0.29 -15.66 -40.63
C ARG A 5 1.64 -15.51 -39.95
N GLU A 6 1.68 -14.62 -38.96
CA GLU A 6 2.75 -14.52 -37.98
C GLU A 6 3.14 -15.92 -37.50
N THR A 7 4.37 -16.31 -37.79
CA THR A 7 4.99 -17.48 -37.19
C THR A 7 4.98 -17.29 -35.69
N LEU A 8 4.20 -18.10 -34.97
CA LEU A 8 4.19 -18.13 -33.51
C LEU A 8 5.62 -18.28 -33.01
N ASP A 9 6.13 -17.24 -32.35
CA ASP A 9 7.40 -17.29 -31.64
C ASP A 9 7.26 -18.26 -30.47
N MET A 10 7.81 -19.47 -30.66
CA MET A 10 7.78 -20.54 -29.67
C MET A 10 8.46 -20.11 -28.36
N GLU A 11 9.44 -19.21 -28.42
CA GLU A 11 10.12 -18.67 -27.24
C GLU A 11 9.17 -17.78 -26.43
N GLY A 12 8.46 -16.87 -27.10
CA GLY A 12 7.43 -16.03 -26.48
C GLY A 12 6.31 -16.85 -25.82
N LEU A 13 5.89 -17.94 -26.47
CA LEU A 13 4.86 -18.83 -25.93
C LEU A 13 5.33 -19.57 -24.67
N LEU A 14 6.56 -20.09 -24.67
CA LEU A 14 7.15 -20.75 -23.50
C LEU A 14 7.33 -19.77 -22.34
N ARG A 15 7.73 -18.53 -22.61
CA ARG A 15 7.87 -17.49 -21.60
C ARG A 15 6.53 -17.12 -20.97
N PHE A 16 5.47 -16.99 -21.78
CA PHE A 16 4.12 -16.75 -21.28
C PHE A 16 3.67 -17.86 -20.31
N TYR A 17 3.88 -19.13 -20.65
CA TYR A 17 3.52 -20.24 -19.78
C TYR A 17 4.34 -20.28 -18.48
N ALA A 18 5.64 -19.99 -18.56
CA ALA A 18 6.48 -19.87 -17.37
C ALA A 18 6.01 -18.74 -16.44
N GLU A 19 5.66 -17.57 -16.99
CA GLU A 19 5.11 -16.44 -16.23
C GLU A 19 3.71 -16.74 -15.65
N ALA A 20 2.93 -17.60 -16.31
CA ALA A 20 1.66 -18.11 -15.82
C ALA A 20 1.80 -19.18 -14.72
N GLY A 21 3.03 -19.59 -14.38
CA GLY A 21 3.32 -20.59 -13.35
C GLY A 21 3.13 -22.03 -13.80
N VAL A 22 3.11 -22.29 -15.12
CA VAL A 22 3.14 -23.64 -15.67
C VAL A 22 4.57 -24.17 -15.56
N ASP A 23 4.75 -25.22 -14.76
CA ASP A 23 6.04 -25.81 -14.43
C ASP A 23 6.23 -27.23 -14.99
N VAL A 24 5.14 -27.87 -15.47
CA VAL A 24 5.17 -29.23 -16.00
C VAL A 24 4.38 -29.31 -17.31
N PRO A 25 5.00 -29.74 -18.43
CA PRO A 25 4.25 -30.14 -19.62
C PRO A 25 3.59 -31.50 -19.39
N LEU A 26 2.31 -31.61 -19.72
CA LEU A 26 1.59 -32.89 -19.77
C LEU A 26 1.60 -33.40 -21.21
N CYS A 27 1.94 -34.67 -21.40
CA CYS A 27 1.72 -35.37 -22.65
C CYS A 27 0.38 -36.12 -22.61
N GLU A 28 -0.24 -36.29 -23.77
CA GLU A 28 -1.50 -37.04 -23.93
C GLU A 28 -1.37 -38.52 -23.52
N THR A 29 -0.15 -39.08 -23.57
CA THR A 29 0.11 -40.45 -23.16
C THR A 29 0.47 -40.51 -21.68
N PRO A 30 -0.26 -41.29 -20.85
CA PRO A 30 0.11 -41.52 -19.46
C PRO A 30 1.49 -42.20 -19.37
N ILE A 31 2.40 -41.64 -18.57
CA ILE A 31 3.71 -42.24 -18.31
C ILE A 31 3.63 -43.09 -17.04
N ASP A 32 3.81 -44.41 -17.18
CA ASP A 32 3.94 -45.33 -16.05
C ASP A 32 5.34 -45.21 -15.41
N ARG A 33 5.44 -44.41 -14.34
CA ARG A 33 6.69 -44.23 -13.59
C ARG A 33 6.99 -45.41 -12.65
N PHE A 34 6.06 -46.33 -12.41
CA PHE A 34 6.31 -47.54 -11.62
C PHE A 34 7.08 -48.58 -12.44
N ALA A 35 6.87 -48.63 -13.75
CA ALA A 35 7.68 -49.44 -14.66
C ALA A 35 9.11 -48.91 -14.84
N ALA A 36 9.33 -47.60 -14.70
CA ALA A 36 10.61 -46.93 -14.92
C ALA A 36 11.62 -47.02 -13.76
N ALA A 37 11.24 -47.62 -12.62
CA ALA A 37 12.08 -47.72 -11.42
C ALA A 37 13.14 -48.84 -11.46
N THR A 38 13.41 -49.46 -12.62
CA THR A 38 14.36 -50.59 -12.75
C THR A 38 15.81 -50.19 -13.06
N HIS A 39 16.17 -48.91 -12.99
CA HIS A 39 17.56 -48.46 -13.09
C HIS A 39 18.00 -47.68 -11.84
N PRO A 40 18.97 -48.19 -11.05
CA PRO A 40 19.52 -47.44 -9.94
C PRO A 40 20.37 -46.27 -10.46
N ALA A 41 20.04 -45.06 -9.99
CA ALA A 41 20.85 -43.86 -10.23
C ALA A 41 22.22 -43.98 -9.54
N PRO A 42 23.34 -43.59 -10.18
CA PRO A 42 24.64 -43.59 -9.53
C PRO A 42 24.74 -42.49 -8.45
N ALA A 43 25.41 -42.87 -7.37
CA ALA A 43 25.56 -42.10 -6.14
C ALA A 43 26.39 -40.81 -6.29
N GLN A 44 26.01 -39.83 -5.48
CA GLN A 44 26.61 -38.50 -5.32
C GLN A 44 28.05 -38.57 -4.81
N SER A 45 28.96 -37.77 -5.38
CA SER A 45 30.27 -37.48 -4.78
C SER A 45 30.19 -36.22 -3.93
N ARG A 46 30.39 -36.39 -2.62
CA ARG A 46 30.40 -35.36 -1.58
C ARG A 46 31.86 -34.91 -1.40
N MET A 47 32.26 -33.77 -1.97
CA MET A 47 33.59 -33.21 -1.73
C MET A 47 33.69 -32.65 -0.30
N GLN A 48 34.69 -33.14 0.43
CA GLN A 48 35.08 -32.70 1.76
C GLN A 48 35.89 -31.39 1.67
N ALA A 49 35.49 -30.37 2.45
CA ALA A 49 36.28 -29.17 2.67
C ALA A 49 37.08 -29.33 3.97
N ALA A 50 38.41 -29.34 3.86
CA ALA A 50 39.33 -29.38 4.99
C ALA A 50 39.49 -27.98 5.60
N ALA A 51 39.35 -27.92 6.92
CA ALA A 51 39.61 -26.74 7.74
C ALA A 51 41.11 -26.58 8.01
N GLN A 52 41.61 -25.34 7.92
CA GLN A 52 42.91 -24.96 8.49
C GLN A 52 42.72 -23.67 9.31
N GLN A 53 42.98 -23.78 10.60
CA GLN A 53 43.22 -22.67 11.53
C GLN A 53 44.70 -22.28 11.51
N PRO A 54 45.04 -21.07 11.98
CA PRO A 54 46.11 -21.00 12.97
C PRO A 54 45.78 -20.11 14.20
N GLU A 55 46.19 -20.60 15.36
CA GLU A 55 46.24 -19.93 16.68
C GLU A 55 47.35 -18.84 16.71
N SER A 56 47.10 -17.64 17.25
CA SER A 56 47.50 -17.09 18.59
C SER A 56 49.02 -17.12 18.87
N ASN A 57 49.75 -16.12 19.43
CA ASN A 57 49.54 -14.97 20.34
C ASN A 57 50.94 -14.23 20.45
N PRO A 58 51.29 -13.32 21.39
CA PRO A 58 50.63 -12.18 22.06
C PRO A 58 51.40 -10.81 22.02
N ALA A 59 50.66 -9.76 22.40
CA ALA A 59 50.99 -8.63 23.30
C ALA A 59 52.12 -7.62 23.02
N GLN A 60 51.71 -6.34 22.90
CA GLN A 60 52.21 -5.09 23.49
C GLN A 60 51.35 -3.95 22.89
N ALA A 61 50.98 -2.82 23.48
CA ALA A 61 51.08 -2.20 24.79
C ALA A 61 50.05 -1.04 24.78
N ARG A 62 49.55 -0.65 25.97
CA ARG A 62 48.68 0.51 26.22
C ARG A 62 49.33 1.82 25.78
N GLU A 63 48.51 2.77 25.30
CA GLU A 63 48.46 4.12 25.89
C GLU A 63 47.26 4.95 25.42
N GLU A 64 46.66 5.64 26.38
CA GLU A 64 45.55 6.58 26.28
C GLU A 64 45.90 7.82 25.45
N ARG A 65 44.92 8.32 24.69
CA ARG A 65 44.78 9.77 24.47
C ARG A 65 43.35 10.14 24.11
N ALA A 66 42.62 10.61 25.11
CA ALA A 66 41.42 11.41 24.94
C ALA A 66 41.77 12.71 24.20
N ARG A 67 41.12 12.96 23.06
CA ARG A 67 40.97 14.29 22.49
C ARG A 67 39.53 14.49 22.06
N THR A 68 38.92 15.42 22.78
CA THR A 68 37.62 16.05 22.58
C THR A 68 37.43 16.53 21.14
N VAL A 69 36.35 16.06 20.50
CA VAL A 69 35.84 16.66 19.26
C VAL A 69 34.65 17.53 19.64
N ALA A 70 34.81 18.84 19.42
CA ALA A 70 33.77 19.84 19.59
C ALA A 70 32.67 19.63 18.55
N VAL A 71 31.42 19.56 19.01
CA VAL A 71 30.22 19.56 18.18
C VAL A 71 29.82 21.02 17.94
N PRO A 72 29.67 21.49 16.69
CA PRO A 72 29.02 22.76 16.44
C PRO A 72 27.50 22.58 16.55
N SER A 73 26.89 23.29 17.50
CA SER A 73 25.43 23.42 17.61
C SER A 73 24.87 24.22 16.43
N PRO A 74 23.80 23.76 15.75
CA PRO A 74 22.92 24.65 15.03
C PRO A 74 21.79 25.12 15.96
N SER A 75 21.60 26.43 15.96
CA SER A 75 20.48 27.14 16.58
C SER A 75 19.13 26.63 16.06
N SER A 76 18.25 26.19 16.97
CA SER A 76 16.84 25.94 16.65
C SER A 76 15.96 26.80 17.55
N LYS A 77 15.29 27.81 16.97
CA LYS A 77 14.04 28.36 17.50
C LYS A 77 12.85 27.55 16.93
N PRO A 78 11.62 27.78 17.43
CA PRO A 78 10.89 26.95 18.39
C PRO A 78 10.00 25.89 17.68
N VAL A 79 10.45 24.64 17.59
CA VAL A 79 9.63 23.50 17.08
C VAL A 79 9.12 22.62 18.22
N GLN A 80 9.70 22.75 19.42
CA GLN A 80 9.39 21.90 20.58
C GLN A 80 8.00 22.15 21.18
N ALA A 81 7.44 23.36 21.03
CA ALA A 81 6.20 23.74 21.71
C ALA A 81 4.95 22.96 21.25
N ALA A 82 4.94 22.38 20.04
CA ALA A 82 3.80 21.59 19.54
C ALA A 82 3.83 20.11 19.99
N MET A 83 5.00 19.59 20.39
CA MET A 83 5.18 18.19 20.82
C MET A 83 4.92 17.98 22.32
N ASP A 84 4.83 19.06 23.10
CA ASP A 84 4.60 19.01 24.55
C ASP A 84 3.10 18.93 24.94
N LEU A 85 2.21 18.94 23.95
CA LEU A 85 0.77 18.82 24.16
C LEU A 85 0.37 17.34 24.32
N PRO A 86 -0.54 17.00 25.27
CA PRO A 86 -1.08 15.66 25.38
C PRO A 86 -1.71 15.20 24.06
N ASP A 87 -1.57 13.93 23.71
CA ASP A 87 -2.12 13.32 22.48
C ASP A 87 -3.59 13.69 22.22
N ASN A 88 -4.42 13.73 23.26
CA ASN A 88 -5.83 14.11 23.17
C ASN A 88 -6.03 15.56 22.70
N ALA A 89 -5.15 16.49 23.08
CA ALA A 89 -5.20 17.87 22.65
C ALA A 89 -4.80 18.00 21.17
N GLN A 90 -3.82 17.21 20.71
CA GLN A 90 -3.44 17.17 19.29
C GLN A 90 -4.56 16.62 18.41
N ILE A 91 -5.28 15.58 18.86
CA ILE A 91 -6.46 15.05 18.15
C ILE A 91 -7.58 16.10 18.11
N ALA A 92 -7.79 16.87 19.18
CA ALA A 92 -8.76 17.96 19.19
C ALA A 92 -8.41 19.07 18.18
N LEU A 93 -7.13 19.47 18.13
CA LEU A 93 -6.63 20.44 17.15
C LEU A 93 -6.77 19.93 15.71
N ALA A 94 -6.49 18.65 15.45
CA ALA A 94 -6.71 18.03 14.14
C ALA A 94 -8.18 18.12 13.72
N ARG A 95 -9.10 17.83 14.65
CA ARG A 95 -10.54 17.92 14.41
C ARG A 95 -10.99 19.35 14.12
N GLU A 96 -10.51 20.32 14.91
CA GLU A 96 -10.82 21.73 14.68
C GLU A 96 -10.31 22.18 13.31
N ALA A 97 -9.04 21.93 12.99
CA ALA A 97 -8.44 22.30 11.72
C ALA A 97 -9.20 21.71 10.53
N ALA A 98 -9.52 20.40 10.58
CA ALA A 98 -10.29 19.75 9.54
C ALA A 98 -11.72 20.33 9.41
N SER A 99 -12.43 20.53 10.52
CA SER A 99 -13.82 21.01 10.50
C SER A 99 -13.98 22.41 9.89
N GLN A 100 -12.97 23.25 9.99
CA GLN A 100 -12.98 24.61 9.45
C GLN A 100 -12.67 24.67 7.94
N ALA A 101 -12.30 23.56 7.28
CA ALA A 101 -12.01 23.56 5.85
C ALA A 101 -13.32 23.46 5.04
N GLU A 102 -13.57 24.41 4.15
CA GLU A 102 -14.76 24.43 3.28
C GLU A 102 -14.50 23.80 1.91
N THR A 103 -13.23 23.75 1.48
CA THR A 103 -12.79 23.17 0.21
C THR A 103 -11.67 22.14 0.39
N LEU A 104 -11.46 21.29 -0.62
CA LEU A 104 -10.38 20.30 -0.60
C LEU A 104 -9.00 20.96 -0.61
N GLU A 105 -8.87 22.09 -1.29
CA GLU A 105 -7.66 22.92 -1.31
C GLU A 105 -7.34 23.47 0.07
N GLU A 106 -8.33 24.04 0.77
CA GLU A 106 -8.17 24.50 2.15
C GLU A 106 -7.83 23.35 3.10
N LEU A 107 -8.48 22.20 2.92
CA LEU A 107 -8.18 21.02 3.73
C LEU A 107 -6.73 20.57 3.54
N ARG A 108 -6.24 20.57 2.29
CA ARG A 108 -4.84 20.26 1.96
C ARG A 108 -3.89 21.25 2.60
N GLU A 109 -4.19 22.54 2.58
CA GLU A 109 -3.36 23.58 3.21
C GLU A 109 -3.30 23.43 4.73
N LYS A 110 -4.45 23.20 5.38
CA LYS A 110 -4.50 22.97 6.84
C LYS A 110 -3.77 21.71 7.25
N LEU A 111 -3.91 20.64 6.48
CA LEU A 111 -3.18 19.40 6.71
C LEU A 111 -1.67 19.60 6.50
N ALA A 112 -1.25 20.35 5.47
CA ALA A 112 0.16 20.70 5.25
C ALA A 112 0.73 21.57 6.39
N ALA A 113 -0.08 22.42 7.01
CA ALA A 113 0.30 23.27 8.14
C ALA A 113 0.23 22.54 9.50
N PHE A 114 -0.48 21.40 9.60
CA PHE A 114 -0.65 20.68 10.86
C PHE A 114 0.66 20.05 11.35
N ASP A 115 1.15 20.45 12.52
CA ASP A 115 2.40 19.96 13.13
C ASP A 115 2.19 18.89 14.22
N GLY A 116 0.94 18.49 14.48
CA GLY A 116 0.60 17.53 15.53
C GLY A 116 0.85 16.06 15.17
N CYS A 117 1.35 15.74 13.97
CA CYS A 117 1.64 14.37 13.56
C CYS A 117 3.14 14.20 13.26
N ASN A 118 3.81 13.32 14.02
CA ASN A 118 5.25 13.08 13.88
C ASN A 118 5.65 12.55 12.48
N LEU A 119 4.73 11.91 11.76
CA LEU A 119 4.99 11.40 10.41
C LEU A 119 5.37 12.52 9.43
N LYS A 120 4.82 13.73 9.61
CA LYS A 120 5.14 14.90 8.79
C LYS A 120 6.62 15.24 8.79
N PHE A 121 7.30 15.12 9.93
CA PHE A 121 8.72 15.45 10.05
C PHE A 121 9.64 14.37 9.48
N THR A 122 9.12 13.16 9.27
CA THR A 122 9.88 12.04 8.70
C THR A 122 9.61 11.80 7.21
N ALA A 123 8.43 12.20 6.74
CA ALA A 123 8.05 12.12 5.33
C ALA A 123 8.70 13.26 4.52
N LYS A 124 8.94 13.01 3.24
CA LYS A 124 9.48 14.00 2.33
C LYS A 124 8.37 14.90 1.76
N ASN A 125 7.23 14.32 1.40
CA ASN A 125 6.12 15.05 0.81
C ASN A 125 4.79 14.69 1.48
N LEU A 126 3.86 15.64 1.45
CA LEU A 126 2.46 15.38 1.74
C LEU A 126 1.82 14.69 0.53
N CYS A 127 1.30 13.47 0.72
CA CYS A 127 0.56 12.74 -0.31
C CYS A 127 -0.94 12.87 -0.04
N PHE A 128 -1.55 13.96 -0.50
CA PHE A 128 -2.94 14.29 -0.18
C PHE A 128 -3.95 13.44 -0.97
N ALA A 129 -3.91 13.54 -2.29
CA ALA A 129 -4.82 12.83 -3.18
C ALA A 129 -4.29 12.82 -4.62
N ASP A 130 -4.95 12.05 -5.49
CA ASP A 130 -4.81 12.11 -6.94
C ASP A 130 -6.16 11.81 -7.62
N GLY A 131 -6.29 12.19 -8.89
CA GLY A 131 -7.48 12.00 -9.71
C GLY A 131 -8.55 13.09 -9.54
N ASP A 132 -9.80 12.77 -9.85
CA ASP A 132 -10.91 13.74 -9.90
C ASP A 132 -11.62 13.85 -8.54
N PRO A 133 -11.56 15.01 -7.85
CA PRO A 133 -12.24 15.22 -6.57
C PRO A 133 -13.76 15.16 -6.65
N SER A 134 -14.35 15.30 -7.85
CA SER A 134 -15.78 15.20 -8.10
C SER A 134 -16.25 13.79 -8.49
N SER A 135 -15.35 12.81 -8.44
CA SER A 135 -15.68 11.44 -8.83
C SER A 135 -16.70 10.77 -7.91
N ASP A 136 -17.62 10.00 -8.51
CA ASP A 136 -18.55 9.13 -7.78
C ASP A 136 -17.86 8.02 -6.97
N ILE A 137 -16.57 7.75 -7.21
CA ILE A 137 -15.82 6.69 -6.53
C ILE A 137 -14.51 7.21 -5.94
N MET A 138 -14.28 6.85 -4.67
CA MET A 138 -13.05 7.16 -3.97
C MET A 138 -12.37 5.88 -3.45
N PHE A 139 -11.09 5.72 -3.79
CA PHE A 139 -10.21 4.66 -3.32
C PHE A 139 -9.36 5.16 -2.17
N ILE A 140 -9.34 4.41 -1.06
CA ILE A 140 -8.61 4.79 0.15
C ILE A 140 -7.66 3.66 0.54
N GLY A 141 -6.36 3.96 0.52
CA GLY A 141 -5.29 3.10 1.04
C GLY A 141 -4.91 3.40 2.49
N GLU A 142 -3.86 2.73 2.97
CA GLU A 142 -3.36 2.87 4.34
C GLU A 142 -2.47 4.10 4.50
N ALA A 143 -1.31 4.10 3.83
CA ALA A 143 -0.32 5.17 3.88
C ALA A 143 0.58 5.14 2.62
N PRO A 144 1.24 6.26 2.27
CA PRO A 144 2.21 6.33 1.19
C PRO A 144 3.37 5.36 1.35
N GLY A 145 3.82 4.79 0.23
CA GLY A 145 5.09 4.08 0.12
C GLY A 145 6.24 5.02 -0.23
N ARG A 146 7.39 4.44 -0.59
CA ARG A 146 8.61 5.20 -0.91
C ARG A 146 8.42 6.09 -2.14
N ASP A 147 7.83 5.54 -3.21
CA ASP A 147 7.70 6.24 -4.48
C ASP A 147 6.67 7.36 -4.35
N GLU A 148 5.57 7.08 -3.65
CA GLU A 148 4.55 8.06 -3.29
C GLU A 148 5.12 9.23 -2.49
N ASP A 149 5.91 8.94 -1.45
CA ASP A 149 6.57 9.97 -0.65
C ASP A 149 7.58 10.81 -1.44
N MET A 150 8.19 10.25 -2.48
CA MET A 150 9.11 11.00 -3.34
C MET A 150 8.37 11.93 -4.32
N GLU A 151 7.21 11.50 -4.83
CA GLU A 151 6.43 12.24 -5.84
C GLU A 151 5.34 13.14 -5.23
N GLY A 152 4.91 12.87 -3.99
CA GLY A 152 3.79 13.57 -3.35
C GLY A 152 2.41 13.11 -3.85
N LEU A 153 2.33 11.98 -4.55
CA LEU A 153 1.10 11.44 -5.12
C LEU A 153 0.83 10.02 -4.60
N PRO A 154 -0.42 9.68 -4.22
CA PRO A 154 -0.77 8.35 -3.76
C PRO A 154 -0.72 7.31 -4.88
N PHE A 155 -0.31 6.08 -4.57
CA PHE A 155 -0.35 4.94 -5.50
C PHE A 155 0.34 5.21 -6.86
N VAL A 156 1.60 5.67 -6.84
CA VAL A 156 2.44 5.82 -8.05
C VAL A 156 3.45 4.67 -8.22
N GLY A 157 3.79 3.96 -7.15
CA GLY A 157 4.72 2.83 -7.19
C GLY A 157 4.12 1.56 -7.82
N LYS A 158 4.79 0.42 -7.63
CA LYS A 158 4.35 -0.89 -8.19
C LYS A 158 2.92 -1.28 -7.80
N SER A 159 2.51 -1.02 -6.55
CA SER A 159 1.13 -1.24 -6.10
C SER A 159 0.15 -0.32 -6.80
N GLY A 160 0.55 0.91 -7.08
CA GLY A 160 -0.23 1.87 -7.85
C GLY A 160 -0.45 1.47 -9.30
N GLN A 161 0.59 0.96 -9.96
CA GLN A 161 0.46 0.43 -11.31
C GLN A 161 -0.52 -0.75 -11.39
N LEU A 162 -0.54 -1.63 -10.38
CA LEU A 162 -1.55 -2.67 -10.29
C LEU A 162 -2.95 -2.11 -10.03
N LEU A 163 -3.07 -1.09 -9.16
CA LEU A 163 -4.36 -0.42 -8.92
C LEU A 163 -4.91 0.19 -10.21
N ASN A 164 -4.08 0.86 -11.01
CA ASN A 164 -4.48 1.43 -12.30
C ASN A 164 -5.09 0.35 -13.22
N ARG A 165 -4.43 -0.81 -13.35
CA ARG A 165 -4.96 -1.95 -14.13
C ARG A 165 -6.29 -2.49 -13.58
N MET A 166 -6.47 -2.46 -12.25
CA MET A 166 -7.71 -2.91 -11.61
C MET A 166 -8.86 -1.92 -11.87
N ILE A 167 -8.58 -0.62 -11.86
CA ILE A 167 -9.52 0.45 -12.21
C ILE A 167 -9.90 0.35 -13.71
N GLU A 168 -8.92 0.19 -14.59
CA GLU A 168 -9.13 -0.01 -16.03
C GLU A 168 -9.99 -1.24 -16.31
N ALA A 169 -9.80 -2.34 -15.57
CA ALA A 169 -10.57 -3.57 -15.75
C ALA A 169 -12.07 -3.42 -15.46
N ILE A 170 -12.48 -2.41 -14.67
CA ILE A 170 -13.90 -2.08 -14.46
C ILE A 170 -14.42 -1.01 -15.44
N GLY A 171 -13.57 -0.50 -16.32
CA GLY A 171 -13.93 0.47 -17.35
C GLY A 171 -13.85 1.92 -16.89
N LEU A 172 -13.02 2.21 -15.89
CA LEU A 172 -12.71 3.56 -15.43
C LEU A 172 -11.25 3.88 -15.72
N LYS A 173 -10.90 5.16 -15.73
CA LYS A 173 -9.50 5.62 -15.77
C LYS A 173 -9.08 6.21 -14.44
N ARG A 174 -7.77 6.33 -14.23
CA ARG A 174 -7.22 6.91 -12.99
C ARG A 174 -7.69 8.35 -12.78
N GLU A 175 -7.80 9.11 -13.86
CA GLU A 175 -8.23 10.50 -13.84
C GLU A 175 -9.73 10.66 -13.58
N GLU A 176 -10.51 9.58 -13.65
CA GLU A 176 -11.97 9.56 -13.44
C GLU A 176 -12.35 9.09 -12.02
N VAL A 177 -11.37 8.84 -11.16
CA VAL A 177 -11.56 8.34 -9.78
C VAL A 177 -10.82 9.23 -8.80
N TYR A 178 -11.22 9.23 -7.53
CA TYR A 178 -10.48 9.93 -6.49
C TYR A 178 -9.66 8.93 -5.67
N ILE A 179 -8.38 9.20 -5.42
CA ILE A 179 -7.48 8.28 -4.72
C ILE A 179 -6.81 9.01 -3.56
N ALA A 180 -6.90 8.45 -2.36
CA ALA A 180 -6.25 8.98 -1.15
C ALA A 180 -5.77 7.84 -0.24
N ASN A 181 -5.19 8.20 0.91
CA ASN A 181 -4.83 7.28 1.97
C ASN A 181 -5.41 7.77 3.30
N THR A 182 -5.66 6.85 4.24
CA THR A 182 -6.06 7.22 5.60
C THR A 182 -5.03 8.08 6.31
N ILE A 183 -3.76 7.92 5.96
CA ILE A 183 -2.64 8.70 6.47
C ILE A 183 -1.89 9.28 5.27
N PRO A 184 -1.65 10.59 5.23
CA PRO A 184 -1.11 11.27 4.04
C PRO A 184 0.43 11.35 4.02
N TRP A 185 1.09 10.83 5.06
CA TRP A 185 2.54 10.80 5.19
C TRP A 185 3.07 9.38 5.34
N ARG A 186 4.24 9.13 4.75
CA ARG A 186 4.90 7.83 4.80
C ARG A 186 5.43 7.50 6.20
N PRO A 187 5.05 6.35 6.79
CA PRO A 187 5.68 5.87 8.02
C PRO A 187 7.16 5.47 7.82
N PRO A 188 8.05 5.76 8.78
CA PRO A 188 9.46 5.35 8.71
C PRO A 188 9.61 3.85 8.44
N GLY A 189 10.41 3.50 7.42
CA GLY A 189 10.65 2.11 7.05
C GLY A 189 9.43 1.38 6.46
N ASN A 190 8.38 2.08 6.03
CA ASN A 190 7.12 1.48 5.57
C ASN A 190 6.47 0.56 6.62
N ARG A 191 6.67 0.85 7.91
CA ARG A 191 5.94 0.16 8.98
C ARG A 191 4.45 0.47 8.89
N ALA A 192 3.64 -0.38 9.51
CA ALA A 192 2.24 -0.02 9.75
C ALA A 192 2.16 1.24 10.63
N PRO A 193 1.22 2.16 10.35
CA PRO A 193 0.94 3.27 11.23
C PRO A 193 0.48 2.82 12.60
N THR A 194 0.77 3.65 13.61
CA THR A 194 0.27 3.41 14.97
C THR A 194 -1.21 3.80 15.08
N PRO A 195 -1.94 3.28 16.08
CA PRO A 195 -3.31 3.72 16.34
C PRO A 195 -3.40 5.24 16.55
N LEU A 196 -2.45 5.83 17.27
CA LEU A 196 -2.41 7.28 17.51
C LEU A 196 -2.23 8.07 16.21
N GLU A 197 -1.29 7.66 15.34
CA GLU A 197 -1.09 8.30 14.03
C GLU A 197 -2.35 8.24 13.16
N THR A 198 -3.06 7.12 13.23
CA THR A 198 -4.33 6.92 12.53
C THR A 198 -5.41 7.86 13.07
N GLU A 199 -5.56 7.96 14.39
CA GLU A 199 -6.56 8.83 15.02
C GLU A 199 -6.25 10.32 14.83
N LEU A 200 -4.97 10.71 14.75
CA LEU A 200 -4.56 12.08 14.42
C LEU A 200 -4.93 12.47 12.98
N CYS A 201 -4.78 11.55 12.03
CA CYS A 201 -5.09 11.81 10.62
C CYS A 201 -6.57 11.60 10.29
N ARG A 202 -7.31 10.84 11.12
CA ARG A 202 -8.72 10.50 10.91
C ARG A 202 -9.59 11.73 10.60
N PRO A 203 -9.55 12.84 11.37
CA PRO A 203 -10.41 13.99 11.08
C PRO A 203 -10.22 14.56 9.67
N PHE A 204 -9.00 14.50 9.12
CA PHE A 204 -8.70 15.01 7.79
C PHE A 204 -9.27 14.10 6.70
N ILE A 205 -9.10 12.77 6.80
CA ILE A 205 -9.67 11.86 5.78
C ILE A 205 -11.20 11.83 5.85
N GLU A 206 -11.79 11.93 7.04
CA GLU A 206 -13.25 12.06 7.21
C GLU A 206 -13.75 13.33 6.52
N ARG A 207 -13.09 14.48 6.76
CA ARG A 207 -13.45 15.74 6.10
C ARG A 207 -13.23 15.67 4.59
N GLN A 208 -12.17 15.00 4.14
CA GLN A 208 -11.88 14.82 2.72
C GLN A 208 -12.99 14.01 2.02
N ILE A 209 -13.49 12.95 2.67
CA ILE A 209 -14.64 12.18 2.18
C ILE A 209 -15.91 13.05 2.13
N GLU A 210 -16.17 13.86 3.17
CA GLU A 210 -17.33 14.77 3.18
C GLU A 210 -17.29 15.79 2.05
N LEU A 211 -16.12 16.36 1.78
CA LEU A 211 -15.93 17.38 0.74
C LEU A 211 -15.94 16.79 -0.68
N ALA A 212 -15.38 15.59 -0.86
CA ALA A 212 -15.42 14.88 -2.14
C ALA A 212 -16.80 14.26 -2.42
N ALA A 213 -17.58 13.96 -1.38
CA ALA A 213 -18.93 13.39 -1.44
C ALA A 213 -19.08 12.22 -2.43
N PRO A 214 -18.21 11.19 -2.40
CA PRO A 214 -18.28 10.08 -3.35
C PRO A 214 -19.53 9.23 -3.09
N LYS A 215 -20.08 8.64 -4.15
CA LYS A 215 -21.19 7.68 -4.05
C LYS A 215 -20.75 6.30 -3.55
N VAL A 216 -19.48 5.94 -3.77
CA VAL A 216 -18.90 4.65 -3.35
C VAL A 216 -17.48 4.84 -2.82
N LEU A 217 -17.18 4.19 -1.70
CA LEU A 217 -15.81 4.06 -1.17
C LEU A 217 -15.25 2.67 -1.44
N VAL A 218 -13.97 2.60 -1.81
CA VAL A 218 -13.23 1.33 -1.91
C VAL A 218 -12.06 1.36 -0.94
N ALA A 219 -12.14 0.51 0.10
CA ALA A 219 -11.12 0.44 1.13
C ALA A 219 -10.07 -0.61 0.76
N LEU A 220 -8.86 -0.16 0.44
CA LEU A 220 -7.76 -0.99 -0.02
C LEU A 220 -6.98 -1.53 1.17
N GLY A 221 -7.22 -2.80 1.54
CA GLY A 221 -6.50 -3.48 2.60
C GLY A 221 -7.15 -3.39 3.98
N GLY A 222 -6.52 -4.05 4.94
CA GLY A 222 -7.03 -4.17 6.31
C GLY A 222 -7.14 -2.84 7.03
N PRO A 223 -6.06 -2.05 7.15
CA PRO A 223 -6.09 -0.78 7.88
C PRO A 223 -7.11 0.21 7.33
N ALA A 224 -7.15 0.45 6.01
CA ALA A 224 -8.18 1.29 5.40
C ALA A 224 -9.60 0.73 5.61
N GLY A 225 -9.78 -0.59 5.47
CA GLY A 225 -11.06 -1.25 5.75
C GLY A 225 -11.54 -1.02 7.18
N LYS A 226 -10.67 -1.21 8.16
CA LYS A 226 -10.99 -0.98 9.58
C LYS A 226 -11.26 0.49 9.87
N ALA A 227 -10.47 1.40 9.30
CA ALA A 227 -10.63 2.83 9.50
C ALA A 227 -11.99 3.32 9.02
N LEU A 228 -12.46 2.86 7.85
CA LEU A 228 -13.71 3.31 7.25
C LEU A 228 -14.94 2.57 7.76
N THR A 229 -14.83 1.27 8.08
CA THR A 229 -16.01 0.46 8.46
C THR A 229 -16.13 0.21 9.96
N GLY A 230 -15.13 0.57 10.78
CA GLY A 230 -15.09 0.26 12.21
C GLY A 230 -15.04 -1.24 12.52
N ALA A 231 -14.73 -2.08 11.53
CA ALA A 231 -14.75 -3.53 11.67
C ALA A 231 -13.57 -4.05 12.49
N ALA A 232 -13.80 -5.07 13.30
CA ALA A 232 -12.73 -5.74 14.06
C ALA A 232 -12.09 -6.89 13.27
N GLU A 233 -12.79 -7.43 12.25
CA GLU A 233 -12.31 -8.61 11.52
C GLU A 233 -11.07 -8.33 10.65
N GLY A 234 -10.35 -9.40 10.32
CA GLY A 234 -9.25 -9.36 9.35
C GLY A 234 -9.76 -9.17 7.92
N ILE A 235 -8.92 -8.59 7.05
CA ILE A 235 -9.31 -8.20 5.68
C ILE A 235 -9.87 -9.36 4.85
N LEU A 236 -9.37 -10.59 5.04
CA LEU A 236 -9.84 -11.77 4.28
C LEU A 236 -11.31 -12.10 4.56
N ARG A 237 -11.81 -11.82 5.77
CA ARG A 237 -13.23 -11.98 6.12
C ARG A 237 -14.04 -10.74 5.75
N LEU A 238 -13.45 -9.57 5.88
CA LEU A 238 -14.13 -8.30 5.64
C LEU A 238 -14.41 -8.05 4.15
N ARG A 239 -13.46 -8.43 3.28
CA ARG A 239 -13.53 -8.12 1.85
C ARG A 239 -14.75 -8.68 1.13
N GLY A 240 -15.24 -7.95 0.12
CA GLY A 240 -16.37 -8.38 -0.70
C GLY A 240 -17.74 -8.27 -0.04
N ASN A 241 -17.79 -7.79 1.20
CA ASN A 241 -19.03 -7.53 1.92
C ASN A 241 -19.24 -6.02 2.01
N TRP A 242 -20.31 -5.52 1.38
CA TRP A 242 -20.69 -4.11 1.49
C TRP A 242 -20.90 -3.71 2.95
N LYS A 243 -20.34 -2.56 3.32
CA LYS A 243 -20.53 -1.89 4.60
C LYS A 243 -21.04 -0.48 4.35
N ILE A 244 -21.46 0.21 5.41
CA ILE A 244 -21.81 1.62 5.37
C ILE A 244 -20.78 2.37 6.21
N HIS A 245 -20.17 3.38 5.59
CA HIS A 245 -19.39 4.39 6.29
C HIS A 245 -20.30 5.57 6.59
N ARG A 246 -20.19 6.11 7.81
CA ARG A 246 -20.96 7.25 8.28
C ARG A 246 -19.99 8.35 8.62
N THR A 247 -20.05 9.45 7.88
CA THR A 247 -19.23 10.62 8.18
C THR A 247 -19.73 11.31 9.46
N PRO A 248 -18.92 12.16 10.12
CA PRO A 248 -19.37 12.98 11.25
C PRO A 248 -20.61 13.84 10.96
N THR A 249 -20.77 14.32 9.73
CA THR A 249 -21.96 15.05 9.26
C THR A 249 -23.20 14.19 9.02
N GLY A 250 -23.07 12.85 9.10
CA GLY A 250 -24.18 11.91 8.94
C GLY A 250 -24.39 11.41 7.50
N MET A 251 -23.46 11.70 6.58
CA MET A 251 -23.49 11.15 5.22
C MET A 251 -23.23 9.64 5.28
N GLU A 252 -24.12 8.86 4.67
CA GLU A 252 -23.96 7.41 4.56
C GLU A 252 -23.44 7.03 3.17
N ILE A 253 -22.27 6.38 3.12
CA ILE A 253 -21.63 5.98 1.86
C ILE A 253 -21.38 4.46 1.88
N PRO A 254 -21.80 3.70 0.85
CA PRO A 254 -21.45 2.29 0.74
C PRO A 254 -19.95 2.12 0.53
N VAL A 255 -19.35 1.23 1.34
CA VAL A 255 -17.92 0.90 1.29
C VAL A 255 -17.74 -0.56 0.87
N MET A 256 -16.87 -0.77 -0.10
CA MET A 256 -16.34 -2.09 -0.47
C MET A 256 -14.93 -2.26 0.08
N PRO A 257 -14.74 -3.05 1.15
CA PRO A 257 -13.41 -3.49 1.55
C PRO A 257 -12.86 -4.50 0.53
N THR A 258 -11.58 -4.37 0.17
CA THR A 258 -10.90 -5.29 -0.74
C THR A 258 -9.42 -5.44 -0.40
N LEU A 259 -8.71 -6.30 -1.13
CA LEU A 259 -7.30 -6.58 -0.89
C LEU A 259 -6.42 -5.45 -1.42
N HIS A 260 -5.43 -5.05 -0.63
CA HIS A 260 -4.46 -4.04 -1.05
C HIS A 260 -3.62 -4.53 -2.25
N PRO A 261 -3.35 -3.70 -3.27
CA PRO A 261 -2.54 -4.10 -4.43
C PRO A 261 -1.15 -4.65 -4.06
N ALA A 262 -0.48 -4.09 -3.05
CA ALA A 262 0.80 -4.62 -2.56
C ALA A 262 0.69 -6.05 -1.99
N TYR A 263 -0.46 -6.44 -1.41
CA TYR A 263 -0.70 -7.82 -1.00
C TYR A 263 -0.90 -8.74 -2.21
N LEU A 264 -1.62 -8.27 -3.23
CA LEU A 264 -1.86 -9.01 -4.47
C LEU A 264 -0.60 -9.24 -5.30
N LEU A 265 0.37 -8.31 -5.25
CA LEU A 265 1.68 -8.49 -5.87
C LEU A 265 2.47 -9.64 -5.23
N ARG A 266 2.37 -9.79 -3.90
CA ARG A 266 3.02 -10.88 -3.15
C ARG A 266 2.24 -12.19 -3.21
N THR A 267 0.92 -12.12 -3.43
CA THR A 267 0.02 -13.27 -3.45
C THR A 267 -0.88 -13.26 -4.70
N PRO A 268 -0.33 -13.50 -5.91
CA PRO A 268 -1.07 -13.32 -7.17
C PRO A 268 -2.36 -14.14 -7.28
N ALA A 269 -2.41 -15.35 -6.68
CA ALA A 269 -3.61 -16.19 -6.66
C ALA A 269 -4.83 -15.51 -6.01
N GLN A 270 -4.60 -14.49 -5.16
CA GLN A 270 -5.67 -13.74 -4.50
C GLN A 270 -6.29 -12.66 -5.40
N LYS A 271 -5.72 -12.38 -6.58
CA LYS A 271 -6.28 -11.40 -7.54
C LYS A 271 -7.70 -11.75 -7.97
N ARG A 272 -8.05 -13.06 -8.04
CA ARG A 272 -9.42 -13.53 -8.32
C ARG A 272 -10.46 -12.96 -7.36
N PHE A 273 -10.06 -12.73 -6.11
CA PHE A 273 -10.93 -12.16 -5.09
C PHE A 273 -11.07 -10.65 -5.31
N ALA A 274 -9.98 -9.92 -5.44
CA ALA A 274 -10.05 -8.48 -5.73
C ALA A 274 -10.87 -8.19 -7.01
N TRP A 275 -10.73 -9.04 -8.03
CA TRP A 275 -11.53 -8.94 -9.25
C TRP A 275 -13.05 -9.04 -8.99
N ARG A 276 -13.48 -10.00 -8.17
CA ARG A 276 -14.91 -10.13 -7.79
C ARG A 276 -15.41 -8.90 -7.03
N ASP A 277 -14.58 -8.31 -6.16
CA ASP A 277 -14.97 -7.09 -5.43
C ASP A 277 -15.13 -5.90 -6.37
N PHE A 278 -14.21 -5.74 -7.32
CA PHE A 278 -14.24 -4.67 -8.32
C PHE A 278 -15.44 -4.81 -9.27
N LEU A 279 -15.81 -6.03 -9.66
CA LEU A 279 -17.06 -6.27 -10.39
C LEU A 279 -18.30 -5.84 -9.59
N ALA A 280 -18.34 -6.14 -8.28
CA ALA A 280 -19.43 -5.69 -7.43
C ALA A 280 -19.48 -4.15 -7.31
N VAL A 281 -18.31 -3.49 -7.21
CA VAL A 281 -18.20 -2.02 -7.24
C VAL A 281 -18.73 -1.45 -8.56
N LYS A 282 -18.36 -2.05 -9.70
CA LYS A 282 -18.85 -1.63 -11.02
C LYS A 282 -20.38 -1.69 -11.10
N LEU A 283 -20.98 -2.79 -10.63
CA LEU A 283 -22.43 -2.95 -10.59
C LEU A 283 -23.09 -1.91 -9.69
N LYS A 284 -22.52 -1.66 -8.50
CA LYS A 284 -23.06 -0.66 -7.57
C LYS A 284 -22.96 0.76 -8.11
N LEU A 285 -21.87 1.11 -8.79
CA LEU A 285 -21.74 2.40 -9.46
C LEU A 285 -22.77 2.58 -10.57
N ALA A 286 -23.04 1.52 -11.37
CA ALA A 286 -24.08 1.56 -12.38
C ALA A 286 -25.48 1.77 -11.76
N GLU A 287 -25.76 1.11 -10.63
CA GLU A 287 -27.01 1.26 -9.87
C GLU A 287 -27.21 2.69 -9.34
N LEU A 288 -26.14 3.37 -8.90
CA LEU A 288 -26.20 4.72 -8.32
C LEU A 288 -26.08 5.86 -9.36
N ARG A 289 -25.81 5.52 -10.62
CA ARG A 289 -25.76 6.45 -11.76
C ARG A 289 -27.03 6.41 -12.62
N GLY A 290 -27.76 5.30 -12.58
CA GLY A 290 -29.08 5.14 -13.21
C GLY A 290 -30.21 5.65 -12.33
#